data_AF-A0A9D5TPB2-F1
#
_entry.id   AF-A0A9D5TPB2-F1
#
_cell.length_a   1.000
_cell.length_b   1.000
_cell.length_c   1.000
_cell.angle_alpha   90.00
_cell.angle_beta   90.00
_cell.angle_gamma   90.00
#
_symmetry.space_group_name_H-M   'P 1'
#
loop_
_entity.id
_entity.type
_entity.pdbx_description
1 polymer ?
#
loop_
_entity_poly.entity_id
_entity_poly.type
_entity_poly.pdbx_seq_one_letter_code
_entity_poly.pdbx_strand_id
1 'polypeptide(L)'
;MQKIRKNILRIYFWTLLTGFAYWLWMAITKFSIPCFFRKHFAFQCPICGTTRMFESLFRFDFPSAFFYNPLMFILLFLWNTIAILCFWGKPTWIRQKKFLYPMFYISIAAFLVFGISRICTLLK
;
A
#
# COMPACT_ATOMS: atom_id res chain seq x y z
N MET A 1 -21.23 -3.08 -17.24
CA MET A 1 -20.86 -3.62 -15.90
C MET A 1 -19.89 -4.80 -15.98
N GLN A 2 -20.10 -5.79 -16.85
CA GLN A 2 -19.23 -6.99 -16.94
C GLN A 2 -17.75 -6.69 -17.23
N LYS A 3 -17.45 -5.71 -18.11
CA LYS A 3 -16.06 -5.33 -18.47
C LYS A 3 -15.25 -4.83 -17.27
N ILE A 4 -15.88 -4.04 -16.39
CA ILE A 4 -15.18 -3.48 -15.22
C ILE A 4 -14.96 -4.54 -14.15
N ARG A 5 -15.92 -5.45 -13.95
CA ARG A 5 -15.77 -6.60 -13.05
C ARG A 5 -14.59 -7.48 -13.46
N LYS A 6 -14.47 -7.82 -14.75
CA LYS A 6 -13.34 -8.59 -15.29
C LYS A 6 -12.00 -7.88 -15.08
N ASN A 7 -11.95 -6.55 -15.28
CA ASN A 7 -10.73 -5.79 -15.06
C ASN A 7 -10.31 -5.75 -13.57
N ILE A 8 -11.25 -5.54 -12.65
CA ILE A 8 -10.99 -5.57 -11.21
C ILE A 8 -10.46 -6.95 -10.79
N LEU A 9 -11.12 -8.03 -11.20
CA LEU A 9 -10.66 -9.40 -10.96
C LEU A 9 -9.24 -9.63 -11.49
N ARG A 10 -8.96 -9.15 -12.71
CA ARG A 10 -7.63 -9.27 -13.32
C ARG A 10 -6.58 -8.51 -12.51
N ILE A 11 -6.88 -7.30 -12.03
CA ILE A 11 -5.98 -6.51 -11.18
C ILE A 11 -5.71 -7.24 -9.88
N TYR A 12 -6.75 -7.68 -9.16
CA TYR A 12 -6.60 -8.41 -7.90
C TYR A 12 -5.79 -9.69 -8.08
N PHE A 13 -6.05 -10.45 -9.15
CA PHE A 13 -5.31 -11.67 -9.49
C PHE A 13 -3.82 -11.39 -9.66
N TRP A 14 -3.46 -10.38 -10.46
CA TRP A 14 -2.04 -10.01 -10.66
C TRP A 14 -1.40 -9.47 -9.39
N THR A 15 -2.09 -8.64 -8.60
CA THR A 15 -1.54 -8.09 -7.34
C THR A 15 -1.30 -9.17 -6.29
N LEU A 16 -2.19 -10.17 -6.21
CA LEU A 16 -2.02 -11.30 -5.30
C LEU A 16 -0.89 -12.22 -5.78
N LEU A 17 -0.80 -12.47 -7.08
CA LEU A 17 0.26 -13.29 -7.66
C LEU A 17 1.65 -12.68 -7.41
N THR A 18 1.81 -11.37 -7.63
CA THR A 18 3.08 -10.69 -7.39
C THR A 18 3.41 -10.61 -5.90
N GLY A 19 2.42 -10.32 -5.05
CA GLY A 19 2.59 -10.32 -3.59
C GLY A 19 3.01 -11.69 -3.06
N PHE A 20 2.37 -12.77 -3.53
CA PHE A 20 2.70 -14.13 -3.15
C PHE A 20 4.08 -14.55 -3.67
N ALA A 21 4.44 -14.21 -4.92
CA ALA A 21 5.77 -14.46 -5.45
C ALA A 21 6.86 -13.74 -4.65
N TYR A 22 6.63 -12.49 -4.25
CA TYR A 22 7.57 -11.73 -3.42
C TYR A 22 7.71 -12.31 -2.01
N TRP A 23 6.59 -12.72 -1.39
CA TRP A 23 6.60 -13.38 -0.10
C TRP A 23 7.34 -14.73 -0.16
N LEU A 24 7.08 -15.53 -1.19
CA LEU A 24 7.75 -16.81 -1.40
C LEU A 24 9.25 -16.62 -1.62
N TRP A 25 9.63 -15.61 -2.41
CA TRP A 25 11.04 -15.23 -2.58
C TRP A 25 11.71 -14.88 -1.25
N MET A 26 11.05 -14.06 -0.41
CA MET A 26 11.54 -13.70 0.93
C MET A 26 11.63 -14.92 1.87
N ALA A 27 10.63 -15.81 1.83
CA ALA A 27 10.58 -17.00 2.66
C ALA A 27 11.69 -18.01 2.32
N ILE A 28 12.00 -18.18 1.03
CA ILE A 28 13.05 -19.11 0.57
C ILE A 28 14.44 -18.53 0.80
N THR A 29 14.65 -17.25 0.50
CA THR A 29 16.00 -16.66 0.54
C THR A 29 16.43 -16.23 1.95
N LYS A 30 15.50 -16.13 2.92
CA LYS A 30 15.72 -15.50 4.26
C LYS A 30 16.39 -14.12 4.17
N PHE A 31 16.41 -13.54 2.97
CA PHE A 31 17.06 -12.30 2.63
C PHE A 31 15.99 -11.22 2.72
N SER A 32 15.65 -10.83 3.95
CA SER A 32 14.95 -9.57 4.16
C SER A 32 15.89 -8.49 3.65
N ILE A 33 15.61 -7.94 2.45
CA ILE A 33 16.43 -6.90 1.82
C ILE A 33 16.75 -5.87 2.91
N PRO A 34 17.98 -5.87 3.47
CA PRO A 34 18.31 -4.91 4.49
C PRO A 34 18.29 -3.59 3.74
N CYS A 35 17.34 -2.72 4.10
CA CYS A 35 17.08 -1.48 3.38
C CYS A 35 18.42 -0.83 3.02
N PHE A 36 18.78 -0.86 1.73
CA PHE A 36 20.08 -0.40 1.24
C PHE A 36 20.35 1.03 1.72
N PHE A 37 19.27 1.82 1.74
CA PHE A 37 19.23 3.16 2.32
C PHE A 37 19.59 3.16 3.81
N ARG A 38 18.95 2.39 4.70
CA ARG A 38 19.29 2.38 6.15
C ARG A 38 20.76 2.03 6.42
N LYS A 39 21.39 1.23 5.55
CA LYS A 39 22.79 0.81 5.69
C LYS A 39 23.79 1.85 5.19
N HIS A 40 23.44 2.69 4.22
CA HIS A 40 24.33 3.70 3.62
C HIS A 40 23.98 5.16 3.98
N PHE A 41 22.71 5.42 4.28
CA PHE A 41 22.16 6.71 4.66
C PHE A 41 21.37 6.50 5.95
N ALA A 42 21.67 7.20 7.03
CA ALA A 42 21.00 7.05 8.33
C ALA A 42 19.47 7.39 8.32
N PHE A 43 18.85 7.51 7.15
CA PHE A 43 17.43 7.79 6.95
C PHE A 43 16.61 6.51 6.78
N GLN A 44 15.46 6.44 7.44
CA GLN A 44 14.46 5.41 7.15
C GLN A 44 13.77 5.77 5.82
N CYS A 45 13.92 4.91 4.82
CA CYS A 45 13.22 5.07 3.55
C CYS A 45 11.69 5.02 3.78
N PRO A 46 10.89 5.93 3.18
CA PRO A 46 9.43 5.94 3.35
C PRO A 46 8.76 4.64 2.89
N ILE A 47 9.43 3.89 2.02
CA ILE A 47 8.98 2.60 1.48
C ILE A 47 9.25 1.44 2.47
N CYS A 48 10.24 1.54 3.36
CA CYS A 48 10.57 0.45 4.27
C CYS A 48 9.47 0.20 5.32
N GLY A 49 8.81 1.27 5.80
CA GLY A 49 7.68 1.17 6.73
C GLY A 49 6.48 0.47 6.09
N THR A 50 6.20 0.79 4.82
CA THR A 50 5.15 0.11 4.04
C THR A 50 5.45 -1.37 3.83
N THR A 51 6.70 -1.74 3.61
CA THR A 51 7.09 -3.16 3.43
C THR A 51 6.88 -3.96 4.71
N ARG A 52 7.26 -3.42 5.87
CA ARG A 52 7.02 -4.05 7.19
C ARG A 52 5.55 -4.10 7.57
N MET A 53 4.78 -3.08 7.18
CA MET A 53 3.32 -3.09 7.29
C MET A 53 2.74 -4.28 6.50
N PHE A 54 3.14 -4.47 5.24
CA PHE A 54 2.69 -5.61 4.44
C PHE A 54 3.14 -6.96 5.01
N GLU A 55 4.37 -7.06 5.52
CA GLU A 55 4.83 -8.27 6.19
C GLU A 55 3.97 -8.61 7.42
N SER A 56 3.64 -7.62 8.23
CA SER A 56 2.76 -7.79 9.40
C SER A 56 1.33 -8.18 8.99
N LEU A 57 0.81 -7.59 7.91
CA LEU A 57 -0.46 -7.98 7.29
C LEU A 57 -0.45 -9.45 6.83
N PHE A 58 0.63 -9.93 6.21
CA PHE A 58 0.78 -11.34 5.82
C PHE A 58 0.85 -12.29 7.02
N ARG A 59 1.37 -11.83 8.16
CA ARG A 59 1.38 -12.55 9.44
C ARG A 59 0.06 -12.42 10.22
N PHE A 60 -0.95 -11.73 9.66
CA PHE A 60 -2.22 -11.40 10.31
C PHE A 60 -2.07 -10.55 11.59
N ASP A 61 -0.96 -9.82 11.73
CA ASP A 61 -0.69 -8.89 12.83
C ASP A 61 -1.07 -7.45 12.43
N PHE A 62 -2.36 -7.14 12.59
CA PHE A 62 -2.91 -5.81 12.29
C PHE A 62 -2.39 -4.70 13.20
N PRO A 63 -2.23 -4.89 14.53
CA PRO A 63 -1.66 -3.87 15.41
C PRO A 63 -0.28 -3.43 14.93
N SER A 64 0.63 -4.37 14.70
CA SER A 64 1.98 -4.04 14.22
C SER A 64 1.95 -3.36 12.85
N ALA A 65 1.08 -3.83 11.94
CA ALA A 65 0.92 -3.22 10.63
C ALA A 65 0.54 -1.72 10.74
N PHE A 66 -0.40 -1.38 11.61
CA PHE A 66 -0.80 0.00 11.85
C PHE A 66 0.35 0.84 12.41
N PHE A 67 1.13 0.32 13.38
CA PHE A 67 2.26 1.05 13.94
C PHE A 67 3.39 1.29 12.94
N TYR A 68 3.61 0.38 11.98
CA TYR A 68 4.67 0.55 10.99
C TYR A 68 4.39 1.67 9.99
N ASN A 69 3.16 1.78 9.49
CA ASN A 69 2.76 2.87 8.60
C ASN A 69 1.25 3.15 8.67
N PRO A 70 0.77 3.95 9.64
CA PRO A 70 -0.66 4.13 9.87
C PRO A 70 -1.35 4.82 8.69
N LEU A 71 -0.66 5.75 8.02
CA LEU A 71 -1.20 6.46 6.86
C LEU A 71 -1.40 5.51 5.66
N MET A 72 -0.40 4.68 5.36
CA MET A 72 -0.50 3.71 4.28
C MET A 72 -1.50 2.60 4.60
N PHE A 73 -1.62 2.21 5.88
CA PHE A 73 -2.62 1.25 6.34
C PHE A 73 -4.04 1.77 6.08
N ILE A 74 -4.34 3.02 6.47
CA ILE A 74 -5.65 3.64 6.21
C ILE A 74 -5.92 3.77 4.70
N LEU A 75 -4.92 4.22 3.92
CA LEU A 75 -5.04 4.31 2.47
C LEU A 75 -5.34 2.95 1.83
N LEU A 76 -4.66 1.89 2.27
CA LEU A 76 -4.88 0.53 1.77
C LEU A 76 -6.33 0.08 1.99
N PHE A 77 -6.88 0.30 3.19
CA PHE A 77 -8.28 -0.03 3.50
C PHE A 77 -9.27 0.85 2.72
N LEU A 78 -8.99 2.15 2.59
CA LEU A 78 -9.84 3.08 1.83
C LEU A 78 -9.91 2.70 0.34
N TRP A 79 -8.77 2.43 -0.29
CA TRP A 79 -8.74 2.03 -1.70
C TRP A 79 -9.33 0.64 -1.94
N ASN A 80 -9.15 -0.31 -1.01
CA ASN A 80 -9.81 -1.61 -1.10
C ASN A 80 -11.34 -1.52 -0.97
N THR A 81 -11.85 -0.72 -0.02
CA THR A 81 -13.29 -0.53 0.12
C THR A 81 -13.89 0.14 -1.13
N ILE A 82 -13.23 1.15 -1.69
CA ILE A 82 -13.63 1.78 -2.98
C ILE A 82 -13.64 0.76 -4.12
N ALA A 83 -12.64 -0.12 -4.20
CA ALA A 83 -12.56 -1.16 -5.23
C ALA A 83 -13.69 -2.20 -5.10
N ILE A 84 -14.02 -2.63 -3.88
CA ILE A 84 -15.13 -3.55 -3.60
C ILE A 84 -16.49 -2.91 -3.94
N LEU A 85 -16.70 -1.65 -3.54
CA LEU A 85 -17.91 -0.90 -3.92
C LEU A 85 -18.02 -0.75 -5.45
N CYS A 86 -16.92 -0.47 -6.12
CA CYS A 86 -16.84 -0.45 -7.58
C CYS A 86 -17.14 -1.81 -8.22
N PHE A 87 -16.81 -2.91 -7.54
CA PHE A 87 -17.10 -4.28 -8.00
C PHE A 87 -18.60 -4.60 -7.93
N TRP A 88 -19.29 -4.19 -6.87
CA TRP A 88 -20.75 -4.33 -6.73
C TRP A 88 -21.56 -3.28 -7.51
N GLY A 89 -20.91 -2.28 -8.09
CA GLY A 89 -21.55 -1.32 -8.98
C GLY A 89 -22.31 -0.20 -8.27
N LYS A 90 -22.14 -0.05 -6.95
CA LYS A 90 -22.73 1.04 -6.15
C LYS A 90 -21.71 1.56 -5.14
N PRO A 91 -21.66 2.88 -4.88
CA PRO A 91 -22.36 3.97 -5.57
C PRO A 91 -21.66 4.38 -6.88
N THR A 92 -22.44 4.74 -7.90
CA THR A 92 -21.93 5.10 -9.24
C THR A 92 -21.15 6.42 -9.28
N TRP A 93 -21.40 7.30 -8.31
CA TRP A 93 -20.73 8.60 -8.15
C TRP A 93 -19.23 8.48 -7.86
N ILE A 94 -18.80 7.52 -7.05
CA ILE A 94 -17.39 7.32 -6.67
C ILE A 94 -16.52 6.96 -7.89
N ARG A 95 -17.11 6.33 -8.90
CA ARG A 95 -16.40 5.98 -10.15
C ARG A 95 -16.17 7.18 -11.07
N GLN A 96 -16.83 8.32 -10.84
CA GLN A 96 -16.66 9.48 -11.70
C GLN A 96 -15.23 10.02 -11.59
N LYS A 97 -14.59 10.24 -12.75
CA LYS A 97 -13.21 10.73 -12.84
C LYS A 97 -12.99 12.00 -12.00
N LYS A 98 -13.98 12.89 -11.96
CA LYS A 98 -13.94 14.13 -11.19
C LYS A 98 -13.79 13.96 -9.67
N PHE A 99 -14.11 12.78 -9.12
CA PHE A 99 -13.91 12.46 -7.71
C PHE A 99 -12.72 11.51 -7.51
N LEU A 100 -12.59 10.49 -8.37
CA LEU A 100 -11.54 9.48 -8.24
C LEU A 100 -10.13 10.05 -8.41
N TYR A 101 -9.91 10.92 -9.42
CA TYR A 101 -8.57 11.48 -9.69
C TYR A 101 -8.10 12.41 -8.56
N PRO A 102 -8.91 13.39 -8.08
CA PRO A 102 -8.49 14.21 -6.94
C PRO A 102 -8.18 13.40 -5.69
N MET A 103 -9.01 12.41 -5.33
CA MET A 103 -8.75 11.52 -4.18
C MET A 103 -7.42 10.77 -4.33
N PHE A 104 -7.11 10.31 -5.54
CA PHE A 104 -5.85 9.64 -5.84
C PHE A 104 -4.64 10.57 -5.69
N TYR A 105 -4.70 11.78 -6.26
CA TYR A 105 -3.60 12.76 -6.13
C TYR A 105 -3.42 13.23 -4.68
N ILE A 106 -4.51 13.45 -3.94
CA ILE A 106 -4.44 13.79 -2.51
C ILE A 106 -3.78 12.66 -1.72
N SER A 107 -4.09 11.40 -2.00
CA SER A 107 -3.47 10.24 -1.36
C SER A 107 -1.96 10.19 -1.61
N ILE A 108 -1.52 10.47 -2.84
CA ILE A 108 -0.10 10.52 -3.21
C ILE A 108 0.59 11.67 -2.48
N ALA A 109 0.01 12.87 -2.51
CA ALA A 109 0.57 14.04 -1.83
C ALA A 109 0.69 13.79 -0.31
N ALA A 110 -0.34 13.23 0.32
CA ALA A 110 -0.32 12.89 1.74
C ALA A 110 0.77 11.85 2.07
N PHE A 111 0.95 10.83 1.22
CA PHE A 111 2.01 9.84 1.38
C PHE A 111 3.41 10.45 1.25
N LEU A 112 3.62 11.35 0.28
CA LEU A 112 4.88 12.06 0.11
C LEU A 112 5.17 12.98 1.30
N VAL A 113 4.19 13.76 1.74
CA VAL A 113 4.34 14.66 2.90
C VAL A 113 4.63 13.86 4.18
N PHE A 114 3.93 12.74 4.40
CA PHE A 114 4.19 11.86 5.54
C PHE A 114 5.58 11.20 5.46
N GLY A 115 6.00 10.78 4.25
CA GLY A 115 7.33 10.26 4.02
C GLY A 115 8.41 11.31 4.34
N ILE A 116 8.24 12.54 3.85
CA ILE A 116 9.15 13.66 4.10
C ILE A 116 9.16 14.03 5.58
N SER A 117 8.01 14.11 6.25
CA SER A 117 7.96 14.45 7.68
C SER A 117 8.71 13.42 8.52
N ARG A 118 8.57 12.12 8.21
CA ARG A 118 9.31 11.04 8.87
C ARG A 118 10.81 11.11 8.61
N ILE A 119 11.23 11.49 7.40
CA ILE A 119 12.64 11.73 7.08
C ILE A 119 13.18 12.91 7.90
N CYS A 120 12.46 14.03 7.94
CA CYS A 120 12.85 15.24 8.67
C CYS A 120 12.89 15.03 10.20
N THR A 121 12.01 14.21 10.77
CA THR A 121 12.02 13.87 12.20
C THR A 121 13.25 13.03 12.59
N LEU A 122 13.81 12.24 11.66
CA LEU A 122 15.01 11.42 11.89
C LEU A 122 16.33 12.18 11.64
N LEU A 123 16.25 13.40 11.11
CA LEU A 123 17.37 14.31 10.85
C LEU A 123 17.69 15.24 12.04
N LYS A 124 16.84 15.26 13.06
CA LYS A 124 17.08 15.93 14.34
C LYS A 124 17.61 14.92 15.36
#